data_AF-A0A8J4TK81-F1
#
_entry.id   AF-A0A8J4TK81-F1
#
_cell.length_a   1.000
_cell.length_b   1.000
_cell.length_c   1.000
_cell.angle_alpha   90.00
_cell.angle_beta   90.00
_cell.angle_gamma   90.00
#
_symmetry.space_group_name_H-M   'P 1'
#
loop_
_entity.id
_entity.type
_entity.pdbx_description
1 polymer ?
#
loop_
_entity_poly.entity_id
_entity_poly.type
_entity_poly.pdbx_seq_one_letter_code
_entity_poly.pdbx_strand_id
1 'polypeptide(L)'
;MIPAALKPTMDSLNAVLRFFTNQKTTIGYGAMAIATIGGQKIFTLLSFQCPCTLKQNMAYGLSYLLGPAFVLFVVGLFLSTRLWRLYTGCCLNPRKLCPHRRSCMGCLSVLCSVIVGALVAPIMWLSFALLNGVFYECAVSGVNEQAVVDWFCKNRTTTCKDELAKVPCQTSNMSAADTKELLLMLHAQSQ
;
A
#
# COMPACT_ATOMS: atom_id res chain seq x y z
N MET A 1 35.53 37.87 15.18
CA MET A 1 34.77 38.86 14.38
C MET A 1 34.38 38.16 13.09
N ILE A 2 33.12 37.73 12.94
CA ILE A 2 32.67 36.95 11.78
C ILE A 2 32.58 37.92 10.57
N PRO A 3 33.13 37.58 9.39
CA PRO A 3 33.13 38.48 8.24
C PRO A 3 31.71 38.89 7.85
N ALA A 4 31.50 40.17 7.53
CA ALA A 4 30.17 40.76 7.28
C ALA A 4 29.39 40.09 6.13
N ALA A 5 30.07 39.42 5.20
CA ALA A 5 29.46 38.66 4.12
C ALA A 5 28.84 37.31 4.58
N LEU A 6 29.22 36.78 5.73
CA LEU A 6 28.75 35.48 6.24
C LEU A 6 27.42 35.57 7.02
N LYS A 7 27.08 36.77 7.50
CA LYS A 7 25.84 37.04 8.25
C LYS A 7 24.56 36.90 7.40
N PRO A 8 24.45 37.48 6.18
CA PRO A 8 23.25 37.31 5.35
C PRO A 8 23.03 35.87 4.89
N THR A 9 24.11 35.09 4.67
CA THR A 9 24.01 33.66 4.35
C THR A 9 23.49 32.83 5.52
N MET A 10 23.91 33.12 6.75
CA MET A 10 23.43 32.39 7.94
C MET A 10 21.95 32.70 8.21
N ASP A 11 21.52 33.94 8.07
CA ASP A 11 20.12 34.33 8.26
C ASP A 11 19.20 33.72 7.19
N SER A 12 19.66 33.66 5.94
CA SER A 12 18.95 32.98 4.84
C SER A 12 18.84 31.46 5.07
N LEU A 13 19.93 30.78 5.45
CA LEU A 13 19.90 29.36 5.79
C LEU A 13 18.99 29.07 6.97
N ASN A 14 19.01 29.93 8.00
CA ASN A 14 18.12 29.81 9.15
C ASN A 14 16.65 29.97 8.77
N ALA A 15 16.32 30.90 7.85
CA ALA A 15 14.96 31.06 7.34
C ALA A 15 14.48 29.80 6.60
N VAL A 16 15.34 29.21 5.76
CA VAL A 16 15.07 27.97 5.05
C VAL A 16 14.89 26.79 6.01
N LEU A 17 15.79 26.62 7.00
CA LEU A 17 15.68 25.58 8.02
C LEU A 17 14.40 25.72 8.85
N ARG A 18 14.00 26.95 9.18
CA ARG A 18 12.73 27.22 9.86
C ARG A 18 11.53 26.80 9.01
N PHE A 19 11.55 27.05 7.71
CA PHE A 19 10.52 26.57 6.79
C PHE A 19 10.41 25.05 6.79
N PHE A 20 11.53 24.34 6.62
CA PHE A 20 11.57 22.87 6.68
C PHE A 20 11.08 22.31 8.01
N THR A 21 11.46 22.95 9.12
CA THR A 21 11.04 22.55 10.46
C THR A 21 9.55 22.77 10.69
N ASN A 22 8.99 23.88 10.20
CA ASN A 22 7.56 24.17 10.27
C ASN A 22 6.72 23.21 9.41
N GLN A 23 7.23 22.84 8.23
CA GLN A 23 6.52 21.98 7.25
C GLN A 23 6.93 20.51 7.32
N LYS A 24 7.65 20.08 8.36
CA LYS A 24 8.24 18.74 8.46
C LYS A 24 7.24 17.59 8.24
N THR A 25 6.00 17.76 8.66
CA THR A 25 4.94 16.74 8.50
C THR A 25 4.50 16.61 7.06
N THR A 26 4.23 17.74 6.39
CA THR A 26 3.84 17.79 4.97
C THR A 26 4.94 17.24 4.08
N ILE A 27 6.19 17.66 4.34
CA ILE A 27 7.37 17.20 3.61
C ILE A 27 7.59 15.70 3.83
N GLY A 28 7.38 15.21 5.06
CA GLY A 28 7.44 13.79 5.39
C GLY A 28 6.44 12.94 4.61
N TYR A 29 5.18 13.37 4.52
CA TYR A 29 4.17 12.66 3.71
C TYR A 29 4.47 12.72 2.22
N GLY A 30 4.94 13.86 1.71
CA GLY A 30 5.36 13.99 0.31
C GLY A 30 6.51 13.04 -0.04
N ALA A 31 7.55 12.98 0.80
CA ALA A 31 8.66 12.06 0.63
C ALA A 31 8.21 10.59 0.71
N MET A 32 7.30 10.27 1.64
CA MET A 32 6.73 8.92 1.77
C MET A 32 5.94 8.52 0.52
N ALA A 33 5.15 9.42 -0.05
CA ALA A 33 4.42 9.17 -1.30
C ALA A 33 5.38 8.91 -2.47
N ILE A 34 6.41 9.74 -2.66
CA ILE A 34 7.43 9.56 -3.71
C ILE A 34 8.15 8.21 -3.54
N ALA A 35 8.56 7.88 -2.30
CA ALA A 35 9.19 6.60 -2.00
C ALA A 35 8.27 5.41 -2.30
N THR A 36 6.97 5.55 -2.04
CA THR A 36 5.98 4.49 -2.29
C THR A 36 5.77 4.28 -3.79
N ILE A 37 5.65 5.36 -4.57
CA ILE A 37 5.54 5.29 -6.04
C ILE A 37 6.80 4.63 -6.64
N GLY A 38 7.98 5.10 -6.23
CA GLY A 38 9.26 4.56 -6.70
C GLY A 38 9.41 3.09 -6.32
N GLY A 39 9.11 2.74 -5.06
CA GLY A 39 9.13 1.36 -4.57
C GLY A 39 8.19 0.47 -5.37
N GLN A 40 6.93 0.88 -5.56
CA GLN A 40 5.93 0.12 -6.33
C GLN A 40 6.43 -0.17 -7.74
N LYS A 41 6.98 0.83 -8.44
CA LYS A 41 7.52 0.65 -9.79
C LYS A 41 8.70 -0.31 -9.82
N ILE A 42 9.62 -0.22 -8.86
CA ILE A 42 10.76 -1.14 -8.74
C ILE A 42 10.28 -2.58 -8.51
N PHE A 43 9.34 -2.81 -7.59
CA PHE A 43 8.79 -4.13 -7.32
C PHE A 43 8.10 -4.73 -8.55
N THR A 44 7.31 -3.93 -9.27
CA THR A 44 6.67 -4.38 -10.50
C THR A 44 7.70 -4.71 -11.59
N LEU A 45 8.71 -3.87 -11.80
CA LEU A 45 9.67 -4.07 -12.90
C LEU A 45 10.67 -5.20 -12.66
N LEU A 46 11.13 -5.38 -11.41
CA LEU A 46 12.21 -6.31 -11.10
C LEU A 46 11.74 -7.69 -10.65
N SER A 47 10.59 -7.78 -9.99
CA SER A 47 10.19 -9.00 -9.28
C SER A 47 8.86 -9.58 -9.77
N PHE A 48 7.98 -8.75 -10.34
CA PHE A 48 6.63 -9.20 -10.67
C PHE A 48 6.53 -9.76 -12.09
N GLN A 49 6.29 -11.05 -12.19
CA GLN A 49 5.91 -11.75 -13.41
C GLN A 49 4.73 -12.67 -13.09
N CYS A 50 3.59 -12.48 -13.74
CA CYS A 50 2.41 -13.31 -13.47
C CYS A 50 2.64 -14.73 -13.99
N PRO A 51 2.38 -15.80 -13.22
CA PRO A 51 2.65 -17.19 -13.61
C PRO A 51 1.61 -17.77 -14.59
N CYS A 52 0.58 -17.01 -14.97
CA CYS A 52 -0.44 -17.36 -15.97
C CYS A 52 -1.14 -18.70 -15.71
N THR A 53 -1.25 -19.11 -14.44
CA THR A 53 -1.79 -20.39 -14.01
C THR A 53 -2.96 -20.15 -13.06
N LEU A 54 -4.13 -20.71 -13.39
CA LEU A 54 -5.40 -20.48 -12.68
C LEU A 54 -5.26 -20.59 -11.14
N LYS A 55 -4.58 -21.65 -10.65
CA LYS A 55 -4.45 -21.93 -9.21
C LYS A 55 -3.50 -20.98 -8.46
N GLN A 56 -2.52 -20.38 -9.15
CA GLN A 56 -1.45 -19.62 -8.52
C GLN A 56 -1.63 -18.10 -8.69
N ASN A 57 -2.27 -17.67 -9.77
CA ASN A 57 -2.49 -16.27 -10.11
C ASN A 57 -3.09 -15.46 -8.96
N MET A 58 -4.16 -15.97 -8.32
CA MET A 58 -4.82 -15.31 -7.19
C MET A 58 -3.87 -15.11 -6.00
N ALA A 59 -3.24 -16.19 -5.53
CA ALA A 59 -2.34 -16.12 -4.39
C ALA A 59 -1.10 -15.26 -4.68
N TYR A 60 -0.55 -15.38 -5.89
CA TYR A 60 0.62 -14.61 -6.33
C TYR A 60 0.31 -13.12 -6.41
N GLY A 61 -0.72 -12.70 -7.14
CA GLY A 61 -1.11 -11.29 -7.26
C GLY A 61 -1.46 -10.67 -5.91
N LEU A 62 -2.23 -11.39 -5.07
CA LEU A 62 -2.62 -10.90 -3.75
C LEU A 62 -1.42 -10.79 -2.79
N SER A 63 -0.44 -11.69 -2.88
CA SER A 63 0.77 -11.62 -2.05
C SER A 63 1.59 -10.35 -2.32
N TYR A 64 1.72 -9.94 -3.58
CA TYR A 64 2.41 -8.69 -3.96
C TYR A 64 1.58 -7.45 -3.63
N LEU A 65 0.25 -7.57 -3.61
CA LEU A 65 -0.63 -6.46 -3.23
C LEU A 65 -0.63 -6.23 -1.71
N LEU A 66 -0.88 -7.28 -0.92
CA LEU A 66 -1.05 -7.19 0.54
C LEU A 66 0.25 -7.36 1.33
N GLY A 67 1.22 -8.12 0.82
CA GLY A 67 2.46 -8.43 1.52
C GLY A 67 3.25 -7.17 1.91
N PRO A 68 3.60 -6.29 0.96
CA PRO A 68 4.30 -5.03 1.28
C PRO A 68 3.48 -4.11 2.19
N ALA A 69 2.15 -4.04 2.01
CA ALA A 69 1.28 -3.29 2.91
C ALA A 69 1.35 -3.81 4.35
N PHE A 70 1.36 -5.13 4.55
CA PHE A 70 1.51 -5.74 5.87
C PHE A 70 2.88 -5.42 6.49
N VAL A 71 3.96 -5.54 5.73
CA VAL A 71 5.31 -5.20 6.20
C VAL A 71 5.39 -3.72 6.60
N LEU A 72 4.87 -2.82 5.78
CA LEU A 72 4.82 -1.38 6.09
C LEU A 72 4.01 -1.08 7.34
N PHE A 73 2.89 -1.78 7.54
CA PHE A 73 2.07 -1.64 8.74
C PHE A 73 2.85 -2.04 10.00
N VAL A 74 3.51 -3.21 9.96
CA VAL A 74 4.33 -3.71 11.06
C VAL A 74 5.46 -2.73 11.36
N VAL A 75 6.20 -2.28 10.36
CA VAL A 75 7.25 -1.26 10.53
C VAL A 75 6.68 0.04 11.14
N GLY A 76 5.51 0.49 10.68
CA GLY A 76 4.83 1.66 11.23
C GLY A 76 4.49 1.52 12.72
N LEU A 77 4.08 0.32 13.15
CA LEU A 77 3.87 0.01 14.57
C LEU A 77 5.20 0.03 15.34
N PHE A 78 6.26 -0.59 14.81
CA PHE A 78 7.59 -0.62 15.42
C PHE A 78 8.20 0.79 15.58
N LEU A 79 7.93 1.73 14.68
CA LEU A 79 8.43 3.11 14.79
C LEU A 79 7.58 3.99 15.74
N SER A 80 6.43 3.51 16.21
CA SER A 80 5.53 4.30 17.05
C SER A 80 6.00 4.37 18.51
N THR A 81 6.59 5.51 18.89
CA THR A 81 6.98 5.77 20.29
C THR A 81 5.81 5.74 21.28
N ARG A 82 4.57 5.97 20.80
CA ARG A 82 3.36 5.89 21.63
C ARG A 82 3.01 4.43 21.96
N LEU A 83 3.19 3.52 20.99
CA LEU A 83 3.00 2.08 21.20
C LEU A 83 3.98 1.55 22.23
N TRP A 84 5.27 1.87 22.07
CA TRP A 84 6.30 1.45 23.01
C TRP A 84 6.07 1.96 24.41
N ARG A 85 5.71 3.24 24.58
CA ARG A 85 5.38 3.80 25.91
C ARG A 85 4.18 3.11 26.56
N LEU A 86 3.21 2.67 25.77
CA LEU A 86 2.07 1.90 26.28
C LEU A 86 2.54 0.51 26.74
N TYR A 87 3.34 -0.17 25.92
CA TYR A 87 3.77 -1.54 26.20
C TYR A 87 4.77 -1.65 27.35
N THR A 88 5.79 -0.79 27.40
CA THR A 88 6.84 -0.82 28.44
C THR A 88 6.33 -0.43 29.83
N GLY A 89 5.20 0.28 29.94
CA GLY A 89 4.54 0.64 31.21
C GLY A 89 3.49 -0.37 31.70
N CYS A 90 3.09 -1.33 30.87
CA CYS A 90 1.97 -2.24 31.15
C CYS A 90 2.28 -3.22 32.29
N CYS A 91 3.49 -3.81 32.29
CA CYS A 91 3.88 -4.84 33.27
C CYS A 91 4.22 -4.28 34.66
N LEU A 92 4.54 -3.00 34.78
CA LEU A 92 4.96 -2.37 36.05
C LEU A 92 3.78 -1.80 36.85
N ASN A 93 2.78 -1.23 36.17
CA ASN A 93 1.58 -0.69 36.82
C ASN A 93 0.41 -0.57 35.81
N PRO A 94 -0.39 -1.62 35.61
CA PRO A 94 -1.50 -1.59 34.64
C PRO A 94 -2.56 -0.54 34.98
N ARG A 95 -2.66 -0.13 36.26
CA ARG A 95 -3.57 0.93 36.73
C ARG A 95 -3.15 2.37 36.34
N LYS A 96 -1.88 2.60 35.96
CA LYS A 96 -1.41 3.91 35.45
C LYS A 96 -1.70 4.08 33.96
N LEU A 97 -1.75 2.97 33.21
CA LEU A 97 -2.10 2.94 31.80
C LEU A 97 -3.61 3.20 31.58
N CYS A 98 -4.42 2.61 32.45
CA CYS A 98 -5.87 2.69 32.41
C CYS A 98 -6.39 3.07 33.82
N PRO A 99 -6.55 4.38 34.13
CA PRO A 99 -7.10 4.79 35.41
C PRO A 99 -8.58 4.39 35.52
N HIS A 100 -8.90 3.66 36.60
CA HIS A 100 -10.15 2.95 36.89
C HIS A 100 -11.46 3.74 36.64
N ARG A 101 -11.43 5.07 36.65
CA ARG A 101 -12.62 5.93 36.50
C ARG A 101 -13.05 6.23 35.06
N ARG A 102 -12.22 5.95 34.02
CA ARG A 102 -12.51 6.13 32.57
C ARG A 102 -11.80 5.08 31.67
N SER A 103 -11.54 3.91 32.25
CA SER A 103 -10.33 3.09 32.05
C SER A 103 -10.09 2.50 30.64
N CYS A 104 -11.11 2.01 29.92
CA CYS A 104 -10.90 1.30 28.65
C CYS A 104 -10.80 2.26 27.44
N MET A 105 -11.65 3.30 27.44
CA MET A 105 -11.84 4.17 26.28
C MET A 105 -10.61 5.04 25.98
N GLY A 106 -9.87 5.46 27.02
CA GLY A 106 -8.62 6.23 26.85
C GLY A 106 -7.50 5.39 26.23
N CYS A 107 -7.32 4.14 26.70
CA CYS A 107 -6.32 3.23 26.15
C CYS A 107 -6.65 2.83 24.71
N LEU A 108 -7.92 2.51 24.45
CA LEU A 108 -8.41 2.20 23.11
C LEU A 108 -8.22 3.39 22.16
N SER A 109 -8.45 4.62 22.62
CA SER A 109 -8.22 5.84 21.82
C SER A 109 -6.75 6.02 21.44
N VAL A 110 -5.82 5.75 22.37
CA VAL A 110 -4.38 5.82 22.09
C VAL A 110 -3.95 4.72 21.12
N LEU A 111 -4.41 3.48 21.32
CA LEU A 111 -4.16 2.36 20.40
C LEU A 111 -4.71 2.65 19.00
N CYS A 112 -5.95 3.14 18.91
CA CYS A 112 -6.57 3.54 17.65
C CYS A 112 -5.76 4.64 16.96
N SER A 113 -5.31 5.65 17.71
CA SER A 113 -4.45 6.72 17.17
C SER A 113 -3.12 6.19 16.62
N VAL A 114 -2.54 5.16 17.25
CA VAL A 114 -1.33 4.49 16.76
C VAL A 114 -1.61 3.70 15.48
N ILE A 115 -2.69 2.92 15.46
CA ILE A 115 -3.08 2.10 14.31
C ILE A 115 -3.38 2.99 13.11
N VAL A 116 -4.17 4.06 13.28
CA VAL A 116 -4.49 5.02 12.22
C VAL A 116 -3.22 5.65 11.65
N GLY A 117 -2.27 6.03 12.51
CA GLY A 117 -0.97 6.54 12.05
C GLY A 117 -0.14 5.52 11.28
N ALA A 118 -0.12 4.25 11.72
CA ALA A 118 0.61 3.18 11.06
C ALA A 118 -0.03 2.72 9.74
N LEU A 119 -1.35 2.93 9.55
CA LEU A 119 -2.08 2.59 8.33
C LEU A 119 -1.82 3.54 7.15
N VAL A 120 -1.23 4.71 7.38
CA VAL A 120 -0.99 5.70 6.32
C VAL A 120 -0.13 5.11 5.19
N ALA A 121 1.00 4.48 5.51
CA ALA A 121 1.88 3.88 4.50
C ALA A 121 1.25 2.68 3.77
N PRO A 122 0.63 1.69 4.46
CA PRO A 122 -0.13 0.61 3.82
C PRO A 122 -1.22 1.10 2.87
N ILE A 123 -2.01 2.10 3.27
CA ILE A 123 -3.08 2.66 2.43
C ILE A 123 -2.48 3.29 1.17
N MET A 124 -1.41 4.10 1.32
CA MET A 124 -0.74 4.69 0.16
C MET A 124 -0.20 3.63 -0.79
N TRP A 125 0.44 2.56 -0.27
CA TRP A 125 0.89 1.44 -1.10
C TRP A 125 -0.25 0.82 -1.89
N LEU A 126 -1.36 0.48 -1.21
CA LEU A 126 -2.52 -0.15 -1.85
C LEU A 126 -3.11 0.77 -2.93
N SER A 127 -3.25 2.07 -2.67
CA SER A 127 -3.73 3.03 -3.67
C SER A 127 -2.85 3.05 -4.92
N PHE A 128 -1.52 3.17 -4.78
CA PHE A 128 -0.63 3.20 -5.94
C PHE A 128 -0.54 1.86 -6.66
N ALA A 129 -0.58 0.75 -5.93
CA ALA A 129 -0.58 -0.59 -6.50
C ALA A 129 -1.86 -0.89 -7.30
N LEU A 130 -3.02 -0.47 -6.78
CA LEU A 130 -4.32 -0.57 -7.44
C LEU A 130 -4.40 0.33 -8.67
N LEU A 131 -3.96 1.59 -8.58
CA LEU A 131 -3.89 2.50 -9.73
C LEU A 131 -3.01 1.95 -10.87
N ASN A 132 -1.97 1.17 -10.56
CA ASN A 132 -1.15 0.52 -11.59
C ASN A 132 -1.80 -0.76 -12.16
N GLY A 133 -2.76 -1.37 -11.47
CA GLY A 133 -3.59 -2.49 -11.93
C GLY A 133 -2.92 -3.86 -12.04
N VAL A 134 -1.62 -3.94 -12.31
CA VAL A 134 -0.94 -5.20 -12.67
C VAL A 134 -1.05 -6.33 -11.63
N PHE A 135 -1.05 -6.02 -10.33
CA PHE A 135 -1.19 -7.03 -9.28
C PHE A 135 -2.63 -7.52 -9.16
N TYR A 136 -3.59 -6.61 -9.33
CA TYR A 136 -5.02 -6.90 -9.31
C TYR A 136 -5.44 -7.73 -10.52
N GLU A 137 -5.01 -7.34 -11.71
CA GLU A 137 -5.25 -8.08 -12.97
C GLU A 137 -4.79 -9.54 -12.85
N CYS A 138 -3.57 -9.76 -12.37
CA CYS A 138 -3.06 -11.12 -12.14
C CYS A 138 -3.89 -11.85 -11.07
N ALA A 139 -4.23 -11.21 -9.96
CA ALA A 139 -5.00 -11.86 -8.89
C ALA A 139 -6.40 -12.29 -9.35
N VAL A 140 -7.15 -11.39 -9.99
CA VAL A 140 -8.54 -11.62 -10.41
C VAL A 140 -8.61 -12.64 -11.55
N SER A 141 -7.62 -12.66 -12.45
CA SER A 141 -7.54 -13.68 -13.51
C SER A 141 -7.45 -15.13 -12.97
N GLY A 142 -7.03 -15.31 -11.71
CA GLY A 142 -6.95 -16.60 -11.03
C GLY A 142 -8.17 -16.96 -10.19
N VAL A 143 -9.23 -16.15 -10.19
CA VAL A 143 -10.44 -16.43 -9.40
C VAL A 143 -11.23 -17.57 -10.04
N ASN A 144 -11.55 -18.59 -9.24
CA ASN A 144 -12.31 -19.76 -9.69
C ASN A 144 -13.79 -19.73 -9.23
N GLU A 145 -14.29 -18.56 -8.80
CA GLU A 145 -15.68 -18.40 -8.44
C GLU A 145 -16.53 -18.19 -9.70
N GLN A 146 -17.45 -19.12 -9.96
CA GLN A 146 -18.30 -19.12 -11.16
C GLN A 146 -19.03 -17.80 -11.37
N ALA A 147 -19.52 -17.15 -10.30
CA ALA A 147 -20.22 -15.87 -10.38
C ALA A 147 -19.31 -14.73 -10.88
N VAL A 148 -18.06 -14.68 -10.42
CA VAL A 148 -17.08 -13.65 -10.82
C VAL A 148 -16.62 -13.92 -12.26
N VAL A 149 -16.31 -15.18 -12.58
CA VAL A 149 -15.88 -15.57 -13.93
C VAL A 149 -16.99 -15.34 -14.96
N ASP A 150 -18.25 -15.65 -14.63
CA ASP A 150 -19.40 -15.42 -15.51
C ASP A 150 -19.66 -13.94 -15.76
N TRP A 151 -19.32 -13.06 -14.80
CA TRP A 151 -19.43 -11.62 -14.96
C TRP A 151 -18.44 -11.09 -16.01
N PHE A 152 -17.17 -11.51 -15.94
CA PHE A 152 -16.14 -11.11 -16.91
C PHE A 152 -16.31 -11.77 -18.29
N CYS A 153 -16.76 -13.03 -18.31
CA CYS A 153 -16.96 -13.81 -19.54
C CYS A 153 -18.40 -13.75 -20.07
N LYS A 154 -19.22 -12.79 -19.63
CA LYS A 154 -20.62 -12.67 -20.08
C LYS A 154 -20.67 -12.46 -21.60
N ASN A 155 -21.47 -13.27 -22.30
CA ASN A 155 -21.58 -13.29 -23.77
C ASN A 155 -20.29 -13.69 -24.53
N ARG A 156 -19.31 -14.31 -23.86
CA ARG A 156 -18.11 -14.85 -24.50
C ARG A 156 -18.16 -16.37 -24.63
N THR A 157 -17.22 -16.92 -25.38
CA THR A 157 -17.08 -18.36 -25.59
C THR A 157 -16.80 -19.09 -24.28
N THR A 158 -17.12 -20.39 -24.23
CA THR A 158 -16.78 -21.26 -23.08
C THR A 158 -15.28 -21.29 -22.80
N THR A 159 -14.44 -21.07 -23.83
CA THR A 159 -12.98 -20.92 -23.73
C THR A 159 -12.53 -19.70 -22.92
N CYS A 160 -13.37 -18.69 -22.71
CA CYS A 160 -13.02 -17.53 -21.87
C CYS A 160 -12.73 -17.95 -20.42
N LYS A 161 -13.47 -18.93 -19.88
CA LYS A 161 -13.31 -19.39 -18.50
C LYS A 161 -11.95 -20.06 -18.26
N ASP A 162 -11.55 -20.91 -19.19
CA ASP A 162 -10.31 -21.69 -19.09
C ASP A 162 -9.07 -20.84 -19.39
N GLU A 163 -9.21 -19.82 -20.25
CA GLU A 163 -8.11 -18.98 -20.72
C GLU A 163 -7.99 -17.64 -19.96
N LEU A 164 -8.92 -17.31 -19.05
CA LEU A 164 -8.92 -16.06 -18.29
C LEU A 164 -7.60 -15.84 -17.53
N ALA A 165 -7.04 -16.92 -16.96
CA ALA A 165 -5.77 -16.90 -16.23
C ALA A 165 -4.55 -16.51 -17.10
N LYS A 166 -4.66 -16.61 -18.43
CA LYS A 166 -3.59 -16.28 -19.38
C LYS A 166 -3.72 -14.88 -19.98
N VAL A 167 -4.87 -14.21 -19.79
CA VAL A 167 -5.14 -12.85 -20.31
C VAL A 167 -4.08 -11.84 -19.88
N PRO A 168 -3.64 -11.77 -18.60
CA PRO A 168 -2.58 -10.83 -18.18
C PRO A 168 -1.24 -11.05 -18.90
N CYS A 169 -1.03 -12.26 -19.42
CA CYS A 169 0.19 -12.69 -20.08
C CYS A 169 0.11 -12.63 -21.61
N GLN A 170 -1.03 -12.22 -22.17
CA GLN A 170 -1.26 -12.14 -23.62
C GLN A 170 -1.01 -13.46 -24.38
N THR A 171 -1.19 -14.59 -23.69
CA THR A 171 -0.94 -15.95 -24.24
C THR A 171 -2.21 -16.79 -24.36
N SER A 172 -3.38 -16.15 -24.24
CA SER A 172 -4.68 -16.81 -24.38
C SER A 172 -4.98 -17.18 -25.83
N ASN A 173 -5.62 -18.33 -26.04
CA ASN A 173 -6.13 -18.77 -27.36
C ASN A 173 -7.39 -18.00 -27.85
N MET A 174 -7.61 -16.78 -27.37
CA MET A 174 -8.72 -15.91 -27.73
C MET A 174 -8.32 -14.92 -28.82
N SER A 175 -9.31 -14.27 -29.46
CA SER A 175 -9.04 -13.13 -30.34
C SER A 175 -8.24 -12.05 -29.59
N ALA A 176 -7.27 -11.43 -30.26
CA ALA A 176 -6.48 -10.36 -29.69
C ALA A 176 -7.34 -9.16 -29.23
N ALA A 177 -8.46 -8.91 -29.92
CA ALA A 177 -9.42 -7.88 -29.55
C ALA A 177 -10.08 -8.20 -28.19
N ASP A 178 -10.54 -9.43 -28.01
CA ASP A 178 -11.22 -9.88 -26.79
C ASP A 178 -10.26 -9.89 -25.60
N THR A 179 -9.03 -10.36 -25.81
CA THR A 179 -7.98 -10.38 -24.78
C THR A 179 -7.69 -8.96 -24.28
N LYS A 180 -7.57 -8.00 -25.21
CA LYS A 180 -7.34 -6.60 -24.87
C LYS A 180 -8.52 -5.97 -24.14
N GLU A 181 -9.74 -6.28 -24.56
CA GLU A 181 -10.96 -5.78 -23.92
C GLU A 181 -11.08 -6.29 -22.47
N LEU A 182 -10.86 -7.59 -22.25
CA LEU A 182 -10.83 -8.19 -20.91
C LEU A 182 -9.76 -7.57 -20.02
N LEU A 183 -8.55 -7.36 -20.55
CA LEU A 183 -7.48 -6.70 -19.82
C LEU A 183 -7.86 -5.27 -19.44
N LEU A 184 -8.47 -4.50 -20.35
CA LEU A 184 -8.97 -3.15 -20.06
C LEU A 184 -10.07 -3.15 -18.99
N MET A 185 -10.97 -4.13 -19.01
CA MET A 185 -12.00 -4.26 -17.96
C MET A 185 -11.38 -4.55 -16.59
N LEU A 186 -10.42 -5.48 -16.52
CA LEU A 186 -9.69 -5.80 -15.29
C LEU A 186 -8.91 -4.59 -14.77
N HIS A 187 -8.25 -3.86 -15.67
CA HIS A 187 -7.52 -2.65 -15.34
C HIS A 187 -8.46 -1.56 -14.82
N ALA A 188 -9.62 -1.35 -15.45
CA ALA A 188 -10.61 -0.37 -15.01
C ALA A 188 -11.23 -0.71 -13.65
N GLN A 189 -11.42 -1.99 -13.33
CA GLN A 189 -11.91 -2.43 -12.01
C GLN A 189 -10.89 -2.22 -10.89
N SER A 190 -9.61 -2.08 -11.23
CA SER A 190 -8.55 -1.82 -10.25
C SER A 190 -8.47 -0.34 -9.82
N GLN A 191 -8.99 0.58 -10.64
CA GLN A 191 -8.95 2.04 -10.41
C GLN A 191 -10.20 2.52 -9.67
#